data_AF-A0A1S3TG38-F1
#
_entry.id   AF-A0A1S3TG38-F1
#
_cell.length_a   1.000
_cell.length_b   1.000
_cell.length_c   1.000
_cell.angle_alpha   90.00
_cell.angle_beta   90.00
_cell.angle_gamma   90.00
#
_symmetry.space_group_name_H-M   'P 1'
#
loop_
_entity.id
_entity.type
_entity.pdbx_description
1 polymer ?
#
loop_
_entity_poly.entity_id
_entity_poly.type
_entity_poly.pdbx_seq_one_letter_code
_entity_poly.pdbx_strand_id
1 'polypeptide(L)'
;MNRGKTIATESSVPTREFMKWTEDMDACLLHCMIEESRIGNRVDGSWTSQAYTNIVDHLHVSGYVAITKNNVKNRQKVLKDKWREVHDLFSGLSDFAWNPITMRFDAEDEVWMDLIQSRPTAAKWRVNSIRHYDLMVELWAADRATGSAVRTARQIRRGRDAPRVNVDLNHNVEYTPE
;
A
#
# COMPACT_ATOMS: atom_id res chain seq x y z
N MET A 1 25.60 -22.05 -58.55
CA MET A 1 25.75 -22.51 -57.16
C MET A 1 25.43 -21.35 -56.22
N ASN A 2 24.18 -21.24 -55.78
CA ASN A 2 23.76 -20.19 -54.84
C ASN A 2 23.88 -20.73 -53.42
N ARG A 3 24.73 -20.12 -52.57
CA ARG A 3 24.75 -20.38 -51.14
C ARG A 3 23.82 -19.39 -50.46
N GLY A 4 22.79 -19.94 -49.83
CA GLY A 4 21.75 -19.21 -49.11
C GLY A 4 22.30 -18.40 -47.96
N LYS A 5 21.74 -17.20 -47.79
CA LYS A 5 21.94 -16.33 -46.64
C LYS A 5 20.75 -16.56 -45.71
N THR A 6 21.00 -17.20 -44.58
CA THR A 6 20.04 -17.41 -43.49
C THR A 6 19.70 -16.06 -42.86
N ILE A 7 18.40 -15.75 -42.81
CA ILE A 7 17.84 -14.61 -42.07
C ILE A 7 17.73 -15.06 -40.61
N ALA A 8 18.46 -14.38 -39.72
CA ALA A 8 18.33 -14.57 -38.29
C ALA A 8 17.00 -13.94 -37.85
N THR A 9 16.09 -14.76 -37.37
CA THR A 9 14.86 -14.33 -36.68
C THR A 9 15.28 -13.67 -35.37
N GLU A 10 15.20 -12.35 -35.31
CA GLU A 10 15.31 -11.60 -34.05
C GLU A 10 14.17 -12.04 -33.13
N SER A 11 14.50 -12.78 -32.09
CA SER A 11 13.58 -13.06 -30.99
C SER A 11 13.37 -11.76 -30.21
N SER A 12 12.30 -11.04 -30.54
CA SER A 12 11.81 -9.96 -29.71
C SER A 12 11.43 -10.54 -28.35
N VAL A 13 12.30 -10.39 -27.35
CA VAL A 13 11.96 -10.62 -25.95
C VAL A 13 10.72 -9.77 -25.68
N PRO A 14 9.58 -10.36 -25.25
CA PRO A 14 8.42 -9.57 -24.92
C PRO A 14 8.79 -8.69 -23.73
N THR A 15 9.05 -7.41 -23.99
CA THR A 15 9.09 -6.40 -22.94
C THR A 15 7.71 -6.42 -22.32
N ARG A 16 7.61 -6.99 -21.11
CA ARG A 16 6.39 -6.99 -20.34
C ARG A 16 6.08 -5.53 -20.01
N GLU A 17 5.26 -4.89 -20.83
CA GLU A 17 4.82 -3.53 -20.58
C GLU A 17 4.13 -3.49 -19.22
N PHE A 18 4.76 -2.79 -18.28
CA PHE A 18 4.18 -2.60 -16.96
C PHE A 18 3.02 -1.62 -17.09
N MET A 19 1.81 -2.11 -16.89
CA MET A 19 0.61 -1.28 -16.87
C MET A 19 0.75 -0.19 -15.80
N LYS A 20 0.77 1.07 -16.25
CA LYS A 20 0.79 2.25 -15.39
C LYS A 20 -0.64 2.61 -14.98
N TRP A 21 -0.93 2.51 -13.70
CA TRP A 21 -2.23 2.88 -13.13
C TRP A 21 -2.34 4.40 -12.98
N THR A 22 -3.43 4.97 -13.48
CA THR A 22 -3.78 6.38 -13.27
C THR A 22 -4.63 6.55 -12.02
N GLU A 23 -4.85 7.80 -11.62
CA GLU A 23 -5.70 8.13 -10.47
C GLU A 23 -7.16 7.76 -10.72
N ASP A 24 -7.66 7.92 -11.95
CA ASP A 24 -9.03 7.54 -12.34
C ASP A 24 -9.22 6.03 -12.35
N MET A 25 -8.21 5.27 -12.79
CA MET A 25 -8.25 3.81 -12.72
C MET A 25 -8.29 3.33 -11.26
N ASP A 26 -7.53 3.98 -10.36
CA ASP A 26 -7.56 3.67 -8.93
C ASP A 26 -8.94 3.98 -8.32
N ALA A 27 -9.54 5.12 -8.67
CA ALA A 27 -10.86 5.48 -8.21
C ALA A 27 -11.89 4.44 -8.68
N CYS A 28 -11.88 4.09 -9.97
CA CYS A 28 -12.77 3.08 -10.54
C CYS A 28 -12.59 1.73 -9.82
N LEU A 29 -11.35 1.29 -9.61
CA LEU A 29 -11.06 0.05 -8.89
C LEU A 29 -11.63 0.08 -7.47
N LEU A 30 -11.38 1.15 -6.70
CA LEU A 30 -11.84 1.27 -5.32
C LEU A 30 -13.37 1.29 -5.22
N HIS A 31 -14.05 2.01 -6.11
CA HIS A 31 -15.52 2.02 -6.16
C HIS A 31 -16.09 0.63 -6.48
N CYS A 32 -15.55 -0.07 -7.49
CA CYS A 32 -15.99 -1.43 -7.79
C CYS A 32 -15.77 -2.37 -6.60
N MET A 33 -14.63 -2.27 -5.91
CA MET A 33 -14.36 -3.08 -4.72
C MET A 33 -15.36 -2.78 -3.59
N ILE A 34 -15.66 -1.51 -3.31
CA ILE A 34 -16.67 -1.13 -2.31
C ILE A 34 -18.02 -1.76 -2.65
N GLU A 35 -18.46 -1.67 -3.91
CA GLU A 35 -19.73 -2.23 -4.34
C GLU A 35 -19.76 -3.76 -4.23
N GLU A 36 -18.71 -4.43 -4.68
CA GLU A 36 -18.56 -5.89 -4.51
C GLU A 36 -18.58 -6.31 -3.03
N SER A 37 -18.07 -5.46 -2.12
CA SER A 37 -18.16 -5.70 -0.68
C SER A 37 -19.60 -5.60 -0.17
N ARG A 38 -20.37 -4.62 -0.67
CA ARG A 38 -21.76 -4.37 -0.25
C ARG A 38 -22.70 -5.48 -0.70
N ILE A 39 -22.46 -6.07 -1.86
CA ILE A 39 -23.26 -7.21 -2.38
C ILE A 39 -22.80 -8.58 -1.85
N GLY A 40 -21.82 -8.61 -0.93
CA GLY A 40 -21.40 -9.84 -0.24
C GLY A 40 -20.34 -10.67 -0.96
N ASN A 41 -19.69 -10.15 -2.02
CA ASN A 41 -18.59 -10.84 -2.69
C ASN A 41 -17.24 -10.72 -1.95
N ARG A 42 -17.31 -10.33 -0.67
CA ARG A 42 -16.19 -10.29 0.26
C ARG A 42 -16.51 -11.10 1.50
N VAL A 43 -15.89 -12.27 1.62
CA VAL A 43 -16.12 -13.25 2.68
C VAL A 43 -14.84 -13.41 3.49
N ASP A 44 -14.94 -13.27 4.82
CA ASP A 44 -13.81 -13.39 5.75
C ASP A 44 -12.57 -12.56 5.32
N GLY A 45 -12.81 -11.33 4.87
CA GLY A 45 -11.76 -10.42 4.41
C GLY A 45 -11.18 -10.73 3.02
N SER A 46 -11.64 -11.80 2.36
CA SER A 46 -11.19 -12.28 1.05
C SER A 46 -12.23 -12.02 -0.05
N TRP A 47 -11.76 -11.68 -1.25
CA TRP A 47 -12.60 -11.44 -2.43
C TRP A 47 -12.90 -12.75 -3.17
N THR A 48 -14.15 -12.96 -3.55
CA THR A 48 -14.55 -14.11 -4.37
C THR A 48 -13.95 -14.02 -5.78
N SER A 49 -13.88 -15.16 -6.48
CA SER A 49 -13.52 -15.18 -7.90
C SER A 49 -14.48 -14.36 -8.76
N GLN A 50 -15.76 -14.32 -8.38
CA GLN A 50 -16.79 -13.53 -9.05
C GLN A 50 -16.53 -12.03 -8.90
N ALA A 51 -16.17 -11.56 -7.69
CA ALA A 51 -15.78 -10.17 -7.49
C ALA A 51 -14.67 -9.73 -8.46
N TYR A 52 -13.61 -10.53 -8.59
CA TYR A 52 -12.54 -10.20 -9.53
C TYR A 52 -12.96 -10.28 -11.00
N THR A 53 -13.96 -11.09 -11.36
CA THR A 53 -14.55 -11.06 -12.72
C THR A 53 -15.28 -9.74 -12.93
N ASN A 54 -16.22 -9.40 -12.05
CA ASN A 54 -17.03 -8.19 -12.15
C ASN A 54 -16.19 -6.91 -12.19
N ILE A 55 -15.16 -6.81 -11.33
CA ILE A 55 -14.25 -5.67 -11.31
C ILE A 55 -13.51 -5.51 -12.65
N VAL A 56 -13.05 -6.62 -13.24
CA VAL A 56 -12.35 -6.58 -14.54
C VAL A 56 -13.32 -6.17 -15.64
N ASP A 57 -14.52 -6.75 -15.67
CA ASP A 57 -15.53 -6.44 -16.68
C ASP A 57 -15.93 -4.95 -16.60
N HIS A 58 -16.12 -4.41 -15.39
CA HIS A 58 -16.41 -2.99 -15.21
C HIS A 58 -15.26 -2.11 -15.69
N LEU A 59 -14.01 -2.45 -15.37
CA LEU A 59 -12.85 -1.70 -15.84
C LEU A 59 -12.73 -1.74 -17.37
N HIS A 60 -13.09 -2.86 -18.01
CA HIS A 60 -13.13 -2.96 -19.47
C HIS A 60 -14.22 -2.07 -20.08
N VAL A 61 -15.42 -2.05 -19.50
CA VAL A 61 -16.51 -1.14 -19.90
C VAL A 61 -16.08 0.33 -19.75
N SER A 62 -15.29 0.66 -18.73
CA SER A 62 -14.69 1.98 -18.54
C SER A 62 -13.52 2.29 -19.48
N GLY A 63 -13.22 1.43 -20.45
CA GLY A 63 -12.19 1.64 -21.48
C GLY A 63 -10.81 1.04 -21.15
N TYR A 64 -10.62 0.42 -19.99
CA TYR A 64 -9.34 -0.15 -19.56
C TYR A 64 -9.19 -1.63 -19.96
N VAL A 65 -9.43 -1.94 -21.23
CA VAL A 65 -9.60 -3.30 -21.78
C VAL A 65 -8.40 -4.24 -21.61
N ALA A 66 -7.19 -3.71 -21.37
CA ALA A 66 -5.99 -4.51 -21.16
C ALA A 66 -5.84 -5.02 -19.71
N ILE A 67 -6.72 -4.62 -18.78
CA ILE A 67 -6.60 -5.00 -17.37
C ILE A 67 -6.96 -6.48 -17.18
N THR A 68 -6.06 -7.22 -16.54
CA THR A 68 -6.32 -8.59 -16.10
C THR A 68 -6.64 -8.67 -14.61
N LYS A 69 -7.21 -9.80 -14.16
CA LYS A 69 -7.40 -10.11 -12.73
C LYS A 69 -6.10 -9.99 -11.92
N ASN A 70 -4.96 -10.35 -12.50
CA ASN A 70 -3.67 -10.22 -11.83
C ASN A 70 -3.25 -8.74 -11.69
N ASN A 71 -3.54 -7.88 -12.67
CA ASN A 71 -3.29 -6.45 -12.53
C ASN A 71 -4.13 -5.87 -11.38
N VAL A 72 -5.41 -6.24 -11.29
CA VAL A 72 -6.32 -5.83 -10.19
C VAL A 72 -5.76 -6.26 -8.83
N LYS A 73 -5.45 -7.55 -8.64
CA LYS A 73 -4.90 -8.07 -7.38
C LYS A 73 -3.60 -7.37 -6.96
N ASN A 74 -2.71 -7.15 -7.93
CA ASN A 74 -1.45 -6.45 -7.68
C ASN A 74 -1.68 -4.99 -7.28
N ARG A 75 -2.60 -4.30 -7.97
CA ARG A 75 -2.90 -2.89 -7.65
C ARG A 75 -3.59 -2.74 -6.31
N GLN A 76 -4.57 -3.59 -6.02
CA GLN A 76 -5.22 -3.67 -4.71
C GLN A 76 -4.18 -3.79 -3.61
N LYS A 77 -3.19 -4.69 -3.76
CA LYS A 77 -2.12 -4.85 -2.78
C LYS A 77 -1.33 -3.55 -2.58
N VAL A 78 -0.99 -2.85 -3.65
CA VAL A 78 -0.27 -1.56 -3.58
C VAL A 78 -1.10 -0.51 -2.84
N LEU A 79 -2.37 -0.37 -3.17
CA LEU A 79 -3.28 0.58 -2.52
C LEU A 79 -3.47 0.25 -1.04
N LYS A 80 -3.66 -1.04 -0.70
CA LYS A 80 -3.82 -1.49 0.69
C LYS A 80 -2.55 -1.28 1.51
N ASP A 81 -1.37 -1.51 0.93
CA ASP A 81 -0.09 -1.23 1.60
C ASP A 81 0.10 0.28 1.84
N LYS A 82 -0.27 1.14 0.88
CA LYS A 82 -0.23 2.62 1.05
C LYS A 82 -1.21 3.08 2.13
N TRP A 83 -2.45 2.60 2.09
CA TRP A 83 -3.45 2.93 3.10
C TRP A 83 -3.00 2.52 4.50
N ARG A 84 -2.46 1.31 4.68
CA ARG A 84 -1.94 0.87 5.98
C ARG A 84 -0.84 1.77 6.50
N GLU A 85 0.11 2.13 5.65
CA GLU A 85 1.22 3.00 6.04
C GLU A 85 0.70 4.35 6.56
N VAL A 86 -0.28 4.94 5.88
CA VAL A 86 -0.89 6.21 6.29
C VAL A 86 -1.75 6.00 7.54
N HIS A 87 -2.66 5.02 7.53
CA HIS A 87 -3.62 4.80 8.58
C HIS A 87 -2.94 4.41 9.89
N ASP A 88 -1.98 3.47 9.88
CA ASP A 88 -1.23 3.10 11.08
C ASP A 88 -0.34 4.27 11.59
N LEU A 89 0.03 5.23 10.74
CA LEU A 89 0.78 6.42 11.15
C LEU A 89 -0.09 7.43 11.90
N PHE A 90 -1.29 7.73 11.38
CA PHE A 90 -2.12 8.82 11.90
C PHE A 90 -3.26 8.38 12.83
N SER A 91 -3.75 7.13 12.76
CA SER A 91 -4.97 6.73 13.48
C SER A 91 -4.87 6.77 15.00
N GLY A 92 -3.66 6.84 15.55
CA GLY A 92 -3.40 6.97 16.99
C GLY A 92 -2.97 8.37 17.42
N LEU A 93 -2.93 9.34 16.50
CA LEU A 93 -2.49 10.70 16.80
C LEU A 93 -3.70 11.63 16.81
N SER A 94 -4.15 12.04 18.00
CA SER A 94 -5.31 12.93 18.18
C SER A 94 -5.13 14.31 17.55
N ASP A 95 -3.88 14.74 17.39
CA ASP A 95 -3.53 16.09 16.98
C ASP A 95 -3.48 16.24 15.45
N PHE A 96 -3.77 15.16 14.71
CA PHE A 96 -3.84 15.14 13.25
C PHE A 96 -5.29 14.93 12.79
N ALA A 97 -5.76 15.82 11.92
CA ALA A 97 -7.09 15.72 11.32
C ALA A 97 -6.97 15.46 9.81
N TRP A 98 -7.77 14.53 9.29
CA TRP A 98 -7.87 14.33 7.84
C TRP A 98 -8.65 15.49 7.19
N ASN A 99 -8.06 16.11 6.17
CA ASN A 99 -8.67 17.15 5.35
C ASN A 99 -9.04 16.58 3.96
N PRO A 100 -10.34 16.39 3.66
CA PRO A 100 -10.78 15.79 2.40
C PRO A 100 -10.61 16.73 1.19
N ILE A 101 -10.46 18.05 1.41
CA ILE A 101 -10.29 19.04 0.33
C ILE A 101 -8.85 19.00 -0.18
N THR A 102 -7.87 19.08 0.72
CA THR A 102 -6.45 19.01 0.35
C THR A 102 -5.94 17.58 0.19
N MET A 103 -6.76 16.61 0.63
CA MET A 103 -6.44 15.18 0.69
C MET A 103 -5.18 14.92 1.52
N ARG A 104 -5.03 15.59 2.66
CA ARG A 104 -3.87 15.47 3.55
C ARG A 104 -4.30 15.43 5.01
N PHE A 105 -3.39 15.04 5.88
CA PHE A 105 -3.55 15.26 7.31
C PHE A 105 -3.04 16.66 7.66
N ASP A 106 -3.82 17.42 8.42
CA ASP A 106 -3.48 18.74 8.92
C ASP A 106 -3.23 18.66 10.43
N ALA A 107 -2.25 19.42 10.90
CA ALA A 107 -1.85 19.58 12.29
C ALA A 107 -1.03 20.87 12.41
N GLU A 108 -0.75 21.31 13.64
CA GLU A 108 0.16 22.43 13.88
C GLU A 108 1.60 22.10 13.44
N ASP A 109 2.37 23.14 13.11
CA ASP A 109 3.74 22.97 12.61
C ASP A 109 4.65 22.27 13.64
N GLU A 110 4.47 22.57 14.93
CA GLU A 110 5.21 21.94 16.03
C GLU A 110 4.89 20.44 16.13
N VAL A 111 3.61 20.08 16.03
CA VAL A 111 3.15 18.67 16.01
C VAL A 111 3.74 17.91 14.81
N TRP A 112 3.80 18.55 13.63
CA TRP A 112 4.49 17.99 12.46
C TRP A 112 6.00 17.82 12.68
N MET A 113 6.66 18.79 13.32
CA MET A 113 8.09 18.71 13.63
C MET A 113 8.40 17.55 14.57
N ASP A 114 7.62 17.38 15.64
CA ASP A 114 7.78 16.28 16.61
C ASP A 114 7.55 14.90 15.95
N LEU A 115 6.52 14.78 15.10
CA LEU A 115 6.29 13.55 14.35
C LEU A 115 7.44 13.25 13.39
N ILE A 116 7.97 14.26 12.68
CA ILE A 116 9.08 14.07 11.74
C ILE A 116 10.39 13.75 12.47
N GLN A 117 10.64 14.37 13.63
CA GLN A 117 11.81 14.09 14.45
C GLN A 117 11.81 12.64 14.94
N SER A 118 10.67 12.14 15.41
CA SER A 118 10.54 10.75 15.87
C SER A 118 10.42 9.74 14.71
N ARG A 119 9.85 10.15 13.58
CA ARG A 119 9.62 9.31 12.39
C ARG A 119 9.92 10.08 11.10
N PRO A 120 11.20 10.19 10.68
CA PRO A 120 11.58 11.00 9.51
C PRO A 120 10.88 10.62 8.20
N THR A 121 10.47 9.36 8.04
CA THR A 121 9.74 8.87 6.87
C THR A 121 8.34 9.48 6.73
N ALA A 122 7.79 10.08 7.79
CA ALA A 122 6.51 10.77 7.78
C ALA A 122 6.55 12.11 7.03
N ALA A 123 7.73 12.72 6.85
CA ALA A 123 7.89 14.05 6.25
C ALA A 123 7.23 14.16 4.87
N LYS A 124 7.23 13.08 4.08
CA LYS A 124 6.58 13.04 2.77
C LYS A 124 5.07 13.27 2.84
N TRP A 125 4.40 12.95 3.94
CA TRP A 125 2.95 13.06 4.08
C TRP A 125 2.49 14.49 4.41
N ARG A 126 3.40 15.37 4.84
CA ARG A 126 3.11 16.79 5.08
C ARG A 126 2.77 17.53 3.79
N VAL A 127 3.40 17.15 2.69
CA VAL A 127 3.25 17.85 1.40
C VAL A 127 2.46 17.06 0.37
N ASN A 128 2.52 15.72 0.39
CA ASN A 128 1.89 14.89 -0.64
C ASN A 128 0.44 14.55 -0.32
N SER A 129 -0.46 14.81 -1.27
CA SER A 129 -1.85 14.36 -1.18
C SER A 129 -1.98 12.84 -1.19
N ILE A 130 -2.85 12.33 -0.33
CA ILE A 130 -3.20 10.92 -0.17
C ILE A 130 -4.53 10.70 -0.87
N ARG A 131 -4.48 10.69 -2.20
CA ARG A 131 -5.68 10.47 -3.01
C ARG A 131 -6.40 9.19 -2.62
N HIS A 132 -7.73 9.26 -2.67
CA HIS A 132 -8.66 8.16 -2.42
C HIS A 132 -8.61 7.59 -1.01
N TYR A 133 -8.05 8.33 -0.04
CA TYR A 133 -7.92 7.86 1.34
C TYR A 133 -9.27 7.48 1.94
N ASP A 134 -10.30 8.30 1.74
CA ASP A 134 -11.65 8.04 2.22
C ASP A 134 -12.21 6.71 1.71
N LEU A 135 -12.05 6.43 0.41
CA LEU A 135 -12.46 5.15 -0.19
C LEU A 135 -11.68 3.97 0.40
N MET A 136 -10.39 4.15 0.67
CA MET A 136 -9.55 3.11 1.29
C MET A 136 -9.92 2.87 2.76
N VAL A 137 -10.32 3.93 3.49
CA VAL A 137 -10.85 3.84 4.86
C VAL A 137 -12.16 3.07 4.87
N GLU A 138 -13.13 3.46 4.03
CA GLU A 138 -14.41 2.75 3.89
C GLU A 138 -14.19 1.26 3.61
N LEU A 139 -13.25 0.94 2.73
CA LEU A 139 -13.01 -0.42 2.30
C LEU A 139 -12.26 -1.28 3.33
N TRP A 140 -11.34 -0.73 4.13
CA TRP A 140 -10.40 -1.57 4.92
C TRP A 140 -10.34 -1.28 6.43
N ALA A 141 -10.93 -0.19 6.93
CA ALA A 141 -10.84 0.15 8.34
C ALA A 141 -11.48 -0.92 9.24
N ALA A 142 -12.65 -1.44 8.85
CA ALA A 142 -13.36 -2.47 9.60
C ALA A 142 -12.53 -3.77 9.76
N ASP A 143 -11.93 -4.29 8.68
CA ASP A 143 -11.09 -5.50 8.77
C ASP A 143 -9.91 -5.35 9.73
N ARG A 144 -9.37 -4.12 9.79
CA ARG A 144 -8.18 -3.79 10.56
C ARG A 144 -8.48 -3.74 12.04
N ALA A 145 -9.67 -3.24 12.41
CA ALA A 145 -10.18 -3.25 13.78
C ALA A 145 -10.47 -4.69 14.26
N THR A 146 -11.10 -5.52 13.43
CA THR A 146 -11.47 -6.90 13.79
C THR A 146 -10.28 -7.88 13.73
N GLY A 147 -9.11 -7.47 13.24
CA GLY A 147 -7.94 -8.34 13.10
C GLY A 147 -8.05 -9.38 11.96
N SER A 148 -9.08 -9.29 11.12
CA SER A 148 -9.31 -10.16 9.94
C SER A 148 -8.26 -9.97 8.82
N ALA A 149 -7.37 -8.98 8.99
CA ALA A 149 -6.30 -8.67 8.07
C ALA A 149 -5.23 -9.78 7.94
N VAL A 150 -5.30 -10.60 6.88
CA VAL A 150 -4.20 -11.49 6.47
C VAL A 150 -2.92 -10.68 6.24
N ARG A 151 -1.86 -11.00 7.00
CA ARG A 151 -0.55 -10.35 6.87
C ARG A 151 0.25 -10.99 5.74
N THR A 152 0.81 -10.17 4.86
CA THR A 152 1.70 -10.65 3.79
C THR A 152 3.15 -10.79 4.28
N ALA A 153 3.98 -11.58 3.59
CA ALA A 153 5.39 -11.78 3.94
C ALA A 153 6.20 -10.47 4.06
N ARG A 154 5.87 -9.45 3.26
CA ARG A 154 6.49 -8.11 3.36
C ARG A 154 6.11 -7.39 4.66
N GLN A 155 4.89 -7.58 5.13
CA GLN A 155 4.39 -6.97 6.35
C GLN A 155 5.01 -7.61 7.60
N ILE A 156 5.26 -8.93 7.56
CA ILE A 156 6.00 -9.63 8.62
C ILE A 156 7.42 -9.03 8.78
N ARG A 157 8.07 -8.65 7.67
CA ARG A 157 9.42 -8.06 7.70
C ARG A 157 9.44 -6.65 8.28
N ARG A 158 8.41 -5.82 8.04
CA ARG A 158 8.30 -4.45 8.57
C ARG A 158 8.03 -4.39 10.07
N GLY A 159 7.48 -5.44 10.68
CA GLY A 159 7.20 -5.49 12.12
C GLY A 159 8.39 -5.90 13.00
N ARG A 160 9.59 -6.06 12.44
CA ARG A 160 10.81 -6.52 13.16
C ARG A 160 11.81 -5.39 13.48
N ASP A 161 11.37 -4.14 13.55
CA ASP A 161 12.22 -3.09 14.14
C ASP A 161 12.02 -3.11 15.67
N ALA A 162 12.69 -4.06 16.33
CA ALA A 162 12.78 -4.09 17.78
C ALA A 162 13.74 -2.99 18.27
N PRO A 163 13.51 -2.35 19.44
CA PRO A 163 14.43 -1.37 19.97
C PRO A 163 15.80 -2.00 20.22
N ARG A 164 16.87 -1.37 19.72
CA ARG A 164 18.24 -1.72 20.10
C ARG A 164 18.43 -1.40 21.58
N VAL A 165 18.42 -2.42 22.42
CA VAL A 165 18.92 -2.33 23.80
C VAL A 165 20.44 -2.25 23.70
N ASN A 166 21.01 -1.07 23.88
CA ASN A 166 22.45 -0.93 24.08
C ASN A 166 22.73 -1.28 25.54
N VAL A 167 23.35 -2.42 25.78
CA VAL A 167 23.91 -2.77 27.10
C VAL A 167 25.29 -2.14 27.15
N ASP A 168 25.44 -1.10 27.96
CA ASP A 168 26.75 -0.50 28.26
C ASP A 168 27.51 -1.43 29.21
N LEU A 169 28.52 -2.11 28.68
CA LEU A 169 29.43 -3.00 29.42
C LEU A 169 30.72 -2.24 29.79
N ASN A 170 30.61 -1.09 30.45
CA ASN A 170 31.74 -0.45 31.09
C ASN A 170 31.44 -0.22 32.57
N HIS A 171 31.64 -1.27 33.38
CA HIS A 171 31.97 -1.12 34.79
C HIS A 171 33.35 -1.72 35.00
N ASN A 172 34.36 -0.84 34.99
CA ASN A 172 35.67 -1.14 35.56
C ASN A 172 35.50 -1.20 37.08
N VAL A 173 35.52 -2.41 37.64
CA VAL A 173 35.71 -2.62 39.07
C VAL A 173 37.20 -2.56 39.34
N GLU A 174 37.66 -1.43 39.86
CA GLU A 174 39.01 -1.26 40.40
C GLU A 174 39.06 -1.96 41.77
N TYR A 175 39.81 -3.07 41.85
CA TYR A 175 39.99 -3.84 43.08
C TYR A 175 41.30 -3.42 43.75
N THR A 176 41.20 -2.71 44.88
CA THR A 176 42.31 -2.42 45.79
C THR A 176 42.32 -3.46 46.92
N PRO A 177 43.40 -4.25 47.09
CA PRO A 177 43.53 -5.15 48.22
C PRO A 177 44.11 -4.43 49.45
N GLU A 178 43.55 -4.72 50.62
CA GLU A 178 44.26 -4.64 51.91
C GLU A 178 44.74 -6.03 52.32
#